data_AF-A0A942Y075-F1
#
_entry.id   AF-A0A942Y075-F1
#
_cell.length_a   1.000
_cell.length_b   1.000
_cell.length_c   1.000
_cell.angle_alpha   90.00
_cell.angle_beta   90.00
_cell.angle_gamma   90.00
#
_symmetry.space_group_name_H-M   'P 1'
#
loop_
_entity.id
_entity.type
_entity.pdbx_description
1 polymer ?
#
loop_
_entity_poly.entity_id
_entity_poly.type
_entity_poly.pdbx_seq_one_letter_code
_entity_poly.pdbx_strand_id
1 'polypeptide(L)'
;KRIRQAGQLDAWAKDSCGWLQKTFGKENVVSAVLHMDEKTPHIHATVVPITRGERRKAKLEREKNARSGKRTYRTKKDRPRLCADDVMARDKLKAYQTTYAEAMAKYGLRRGIDGSEAKHISTQQYYREVFVRKNEMAEQIEAMIGQKETLTVDIAALQAQQRAAQTDCNAIDEQRRKKNEELAKAETELAQMRREIKTDKLKGVAVDATAKAVERIGALFHDPKPARYEKQIADLRDVIEGKDRDIKNLQREIATIQAEHNKEVANLKQEAQQVIKALMRVDELCPYVKGLLKWENYCKDVGLDKERTKALFTMQPYRYTGELHSIRYNHTFRANEVVLQLKPDKDGPSGFRFTINGKDDDVWFKQQRKEFYERIGIDIDRTEQRQGMKI
;
A
#
# COMPACT_ATOMS: atom_id res chain seq x y z
N LYS A 1 -2.22 -19.41 -4.66
CA LYS A 1 -2.88 -18.62 -5.73
C LYS A 1 -2.40 -18.99 -7.13
N ARG A 2 -1.09 -18.92 -7.43
CA ARG A 2 -0.53 -19.28 -8.75
C ARG A 2 -0.90 -20.69 -9.23
N ILE A 3 -0.74 -21.72 -8.39
CA ILE A 3 -1.08 -23.12 -8.72
C ILE A 3 -2.57 -23.28 -9.07
N ARG A 4 -3.47 -22.62 -8.30
CA ARG A 4 -4.91 -22.61 -8.56
C ARG A 4 -5.25 -21.89 -9.86
N GLN A 5 -4.65 -20.72 -10.12
CA GLN A 5 -4.87 -19.94 -11.34
C GLN A 5 -4.37 -20.68 -12.60
N ALA A 6 -3.33 -21.50 -12.46
CA ALA A 6 -2.81 -22.34 -13.54
C ALA A 6 -3.63 -23.63 -13.76
N GLY A 7 -4.72 -23.86 -13.02
CA GLY A 7 -5.51 -25.10 -13.11
C GLY A 7 -4.77 -26.37 -12.64
N GLN A 8 -3.67 -26.22 -11.90
CA GLN A 8 -2.80 -27.33 -11.50
C GLN A 8 -3.10 -27.85 -10.08
N LEU A 9 -4.24 -27.47 -9.50
CA LEU A 9 -4.57 -27.79 -8.10
C LEU A 9 -4.71 -29.30 -7.88
N ASP A 10 -5.41 -30.00 -8.78
CA ASP A 10 -5.64 -31.44 -8.70
C ASP A 10 -4.33 -32.22 -8.88
N ALA A 11 -3.48 -31.76 -9.79
CA ALA A 11 -2.15 -32.33 -10.01
C ALA A 11 -1.27 -32.17 -8.77
N TRP A 12 -1.26 -30.98 -8.17
CA TRP A 12 -0.56 -30.72 -6.91
C TRP A 12 -1.08 -31.60 -5.78
N ALA A 13 -2.41 -31.71 -5.60
CA ALA A 13 -2.99 -32.53 -4.55
C ALA A 13 -2.66 -34.02 -4.72
N LYS A 14 -2.69 -34.52 -5.96
CA LYS A 14 -2.30 -35.90 -6.29
C LYS A 14 -0.83 -36.16 -5.98
N ASP A 15 0.06 -35.24 -6.34
CA ASP A 15 1.49 -35.38 -6.04
C ASP A 15 1.78 -35.27 -4.55
N SER A 16 1.09 -34.39 -3.82
CA SER A 16 1.21 -34.29 -2.36
C SER A 16 0.79 -35.60 -1.69
N CYS A 17 -0.31 -36.22 -2.14
CA CYS A 17 -0.70 -37.55 -1.69
C CYS A 17 0.34 -38.62 -2.05
N GLY A 18 0.88 -38.58 -3.27
CA GLY A 18 1.95 -39.49 -3.70
C GLY A 18 3.21 -39.38 -2.85
N TRP A 19 3.61 -38.15 -2.50
CA TRP A 19 4.73 -37.92 -1.59
C TRP A 19 4.44 -38.46 -0.18
N LEU A 20 3.23 -38.24 0.36
CA LEU A 20 2.83 -38.78 1.67
C LEU A 20 2.93 -40.32 1.69
N GLN A 21 2.39 -40.99 0.66
CA GLN A 21 2.42 -42.45 0.56
C GLN A 21 3.85 -42.98 0.41
N LYS A 22 4.71 -42.29 -0.35
CA LYS A 22 6.12 -42.65 -0.51
C LYS A 22 6.93 -42.46 0.79
N THR A 23 6.67 -41.37 1.51
CA THR A 23 7.41 -41.00 2.73
C THR A 23 6.98 -41.82 3.94
N PHE A 24 5.68 -41.98 4.15
CA PHE A 24 5.13 -42.62 5.34
C PHE A 24 4.71 -44.08 5.13
N GLY A 25 4.61 -44.54 3.88
CA GLY A 25 4.06 -45.84 3.52
C GLY A 25 2.57 -45.74 3.19
N LYS A 26 2.15 -46.40 2.11
CA LYS A 26 0.76 -46.36 1.62
C LYS A 26 -0.25 -46.79 2.69
N GLU A 27 0.11 -47.79 3.48
CA GLU A 27 -0.72 -48.37 4.56
C GLU A 27 -0.86 -47.44 5.77
N ASN A 28 0.06 -46.48 5.92
CA ASN A 28 0.10 -45.56 7.04
C ASN A 28 -0.65 -44.25 6.78
N VAL A 29 -1.00 -43.95 5.53
CA VAL A 29 -1.77 -42.75 5.16
C VAL A 29 -3.25 -43.13 5.11
N VAL A 30 -4.01 -42.69 6.13
CA VAL A 30 -5.43 -43.07 6.29
C VAL A 30 -6.34 -42.12 5.53
N SER A 31 -6.03 -40.82 5.56
CA SER A 31 -6.84 -39.79 4.94
C SER A 31 -5.97 -38.64 4.46
N ALA A 32 -6.34 -38.05 3.33
CA ALA A 32 -5.78 -36.81 2.81
C ALA A 32 -6.92 -36.03 2.16
N VAL A 33 -7.38 -34.96 2.83
CA VAL A 33 -8.55 -34.17 2.42
C VAL A 33 -8.09 -32.79 1.96
N LEU A 34 -8.45 -32.42 0.73
CA LEU A 34 -8.22 -31.09 0.18
C LEU A 34 -9.37 -30.17 0.58
N HIS A 35 -9.07 -29.15 1.38
CA HIS A 35 -10.00 -28.09 1.75
C HIS A 35 -9.87 -26.92 0.76
N MET A 36 -10.98 -26.52 0.16
CA MET A 36 -11.07 -25.42 -0.82
C MET A 36 -12.06 -24.32 -0.38
N ASP A 37 -12.75 -24.55 0.72
CA ASP A 37 -13.74 -23.70 1.34
C ASP A 37 -13.13 -22.63 2.26
N GLU A 38 -11.82 -22.71 2.51
CA GLU A 38 -11.07 -21.71 3.27
C GLU A 38 -10.29 -20.73 2.37
N LYS A 39 -9.71 -19.70 2.99
CA LYS A 39 -8.97 -18.61 2.32
C LYS A 39 -7.82 -19.10 1.43
N THR A 40 -7.16 -20.19 1.82
CA THR A 40 -6.08 -20.81 1.05
C THR A 40 -6.35 -22.31 0.92
N PRO A 41 -6.36 -22.89 -0.30
CA PRO A 41 -6.47 -24.33 -0.47
C PRO A 41 -5.35 -25.06 0.27
N HIS A 42 -5.69 -26.03 1.11
CA HIS A 42 -4.74 -26.78 1.93
C HIS A 42 -5.21 -28.23 2.13
N ILE A 43 -4.27 -29.11 2.49
CA ILE A 43 -4.56 -30.54 2.68
C ILE A 43 -4.40 -30.90 4.16
N HIS A 44 -5.41 -31.55 4.72
CA HIS A 44 -5.31 -32.24 5.99
C HIS A 44 -5.02 -33.72 5.76
N ALA A 45 -3.86 -34.18 6.19
CA ALA A 45 -3.44 -35.57 6.07
C ALA A 45 -3.33 -36.24 7.45
N THR A 46 -3.93 -37.41 7.58
CA THR A 46 -3.85 -38.25 8.78
C THR A 46 -2.94 -39.44 8.52
N VAL A 47 -1.83 -39.50 9.26
CA VAL A 47 -0.84 -40.57 9.16
C VAL A 47 -0.79 -41.35 10.47
N VAL A 48 -0.95 -42.68 10.39
CA VAL A 48 -0.79 -43.60 11.52
C VAL A 48 0.67 -44.07 11.55
N PRO A 49 1.42 -43.82 12.65
CA PRO A 49 2.86 -44.07 12.68
C PRO A 49 3.17 -45.54 12.98
N ILE A 50 2.78 -46.45 12.07
CA ILE A 50 3.10 -47.88 12.20
C ILE A 50 4.56 -48.09 11.82
N THR A 51 5.34 -48.58 12.76
CA THR A 51 6.76 -48.89 12.59
C THR A 51 7.04 -50.35 12.91
N ARG A 52 8.07 -50.91 12.26
CA ARG A 52 8.60 -52.25 12.50
C ARG A 52 10.02 -52.16 13.06
N GLY A 53 10.59 -53.28 13.50
CA GLY A 53 11.94 -53.32 14.09
C GLY A 53 12.04 -52.79 15.53
N GLU A 54 13.22 -52.33 15.93
CA GLU A 54 13.49 -51.83 17.27
C GLU A 54 13.23 -50.32 17.38
N ARG A 55 12.78 -49.84 18.54
CA ARG A 55 12.55 -48.40 18.80
C ARG A 55 13.88 -47.66 18.77
N ARG A 56 13.93 -46.45 18.18
CA ARG A 56 15.16 -45.66 18.03
C ARG A 56 15.92 -45.47 19.35
N LYS A 57 15.20 -45.27 20.45
CA LYS A 57 15.77 -45.04 21.79
C LYS A 57 15.95 -46.32 22.62
N ALA A 58 15.66 -47.50 22.08
CA ALA A 58 15.67 -48.75 22.85
C ALA A 58 17.06 -49.10 23.41
N LYS A 59 18.13 -48.91 22.64
CA LYS A 59 19.51 -49.18 23.08
C LYS A 59 19.91 -48.29 24.26
N LEU A 60 19.69 -46.98 24.12
CA LEU A 60 19.91 -45.98 25.18
C LEU A 60 19.08 -46.28 26.44
N GLU A 61 17.81 -46.68 26.29
CA GLU A 61 16.96 -47.07 27.41
C GLU A 61 17.46 -48.35 28.11
N ARG A 62 17.93 -49.34 27.35
CA ARG A 62 18.53 -50.56 27.95
C ARG A 62 19.78 -50.23 28.74
N GLU A 63 20.67 -49.41 28.21
CA GLU A 63 21.88 -48.95 28.91
C GLU A 63 21.52 -48.18 30.20
N LYS A 64 20.51 -47.30 30.14
CA LYS A 64 20.02 -46.57 31.31
C LYS A 64 19.37 -47.50 32.35
N ASN A 65 18.60 -48.49 31.91
CA ASN A 65 17.94 -49.45 32.79
C ASN A 65 18.96 -50.39 33.44
N ALA A 66 20.00 -50.81 32.71
CA ALA A 66 21.11 -51.59 33.25
C ALA A 66 21.86 -50.82 34.35
N ARG A 67 22.08 -49.51 34.17
CA ARG A 67 22.70 -48.64 35.19
C ARG A 67 21.81 -48.39 36.42
N SER A 68 20.49 -48.48 36.28
CA SER A 68 19.52 -48.19 37.35
C SER A 68 18.91 -49.45 37.98
N GLY A 69 19.36 -50.64 37.58
CA GLY A 69 18.86 -51.93 38.08
C GLY A 69 17.41 -52.25 37.68
N LYS A 70 16.80 -51.48 36.76
CA LYS A 70 15.41 -51.71 36.34
C LYS A 70 15.30 -52.97 35.48
N ARG A 71 14.36 -53.86 35.84
CA ARG A 71 14.03 -55.06 35.04
C ARG A 71 13.56 -54.66 33.64
N THR A 72 14.10 -55.32 32.62
CA THR A 72 13.68 -55.16 31.22
C THR A 72 13.04 -56.44 30.72
N TYR A 73 11.96 -56.30 29.96
CA TYR A 73 11.22 -57.43 29.39
C TYR A 73 11.64 -57.66 27.94
N ARG A 74 11.77 -58.93 27.53
CA ARG A 74 12.07 -59.31 26.16
C ARG A 74 10.85 -59.08 25.27
N THR A 75 10.96 -58.20 24.29
CA THR A 75 9.91 -57.96 23.30
C THR A 75 10.05 -58.90 22.11
N LYS A 76 8.91 -59.26 21.49
CA LYS A 76 8.89 -60.05 20.25
C LYS A 76 9.54 -59.27 19.10
N LYS A 77 10.39 -59.95 18.31
CA LYS A 77 11.07 -59.36 17.14
C LYS A 77 10.04 -59.08 16.04
N ASP A 78 10.21 -57.96 15.35
CA ASP A 78 9.44 -57.55 14.17
C ASP A 78 7.92 -57.36 14.35
N ARG A 79 7.45 -57.14 15.58
CA ARG A 79 6.05 -56.80 15.83
C ARG A 79 5.75 -55.37 15.34
N PRO A 80 4.67 -55.13 14.59
CA PRO A 80 4.19 -53.77 14.30
C PRO A 80 3.90 -53.00 15.59
N ARG A 81 4.33 -51.74 15.66
CA ARG A 81 4.07 -50.84 16.80
C ARG A 81 3.69 -49.45 16.31
N LEU A 82 2.99 -48.69 17.15
CA LEU A 82 2.72 -47.27 16.92
C LEU A 82 3.81 -46.44 17.59
N CYS A 83 4.59 -45.70 16.82
CA CYS A 83 5.64 -44.83 17.39
C CYS A 83 5.80 -43.54 16.59
N ALA A 84 5.10 -42.49 17.02
CA ALA A 84 5.24 -41.16 16.44
C ALA A 84 6.67 -40.62 16.58
N ASP A 85 7.35 -40.89 17.71
CA ASP A 85 8.76 -40.50 17.94
C ASP A 85 9.72 -40.99 16.85
N ASP A 86 9.49 -42.20 16.32
CA ASP A 86 10.33 -42.78 15.28
C ASP A 86 10.01 -42.19 13.89
N VAL A 87 8.78 -41.70 13.67
CA VAL A 87 8.31 -41.14 12.39
C VAL A 87 8.53 -39.62 12.31
N MET A 88 8.31 -38.90 13.42
CA MET A 88 8.37 -37.44 13.57
C MET A 88 9.64 -36.98 14.30
N ALA A 89 10.71 -37.76 14.18
CA ALA A 89 12.04 -37.42 14.63
C ALA A 89 12.54 -36.09 14.02
N ARG A 90 13.31 -35.31 14.80
CA ARG A 90 13.84 -33.99 14.36
C ARG A 90 14.57 -34.03 13.02
N ASP A 91 15.45 -35.01 12.83
CA ASP A 91 16.19 -35.25 11.59
C ASP A 91 15.26 -35.54 10.41
N LYS A 92 14.21 -36.35 10.64
CA LYS A 92 13.19 -36.66 9.64
C LYS A 92 12.32 -35.45 9.29
N LEU A 93 11.87 -34.68 10.27
CA LEU A 93 11.09 -33.45 10.03
C LEU A 93 11.87 -32.46 9.17
N LYS A 94 13.19 -32.30 9.42
CA LYS A 94 14.06 -31.49 8.57
C LYS A 94 14.12 -32.02 7.14
N ALA A 95 14.30 -33.34 6.97
CA ALA A 95 14.33 -33.99 5.66
C ALA A 95 12.98 -33.90 4.93
N TYR A 96 11.86 -33.98 5.64
CA TYR A 96 10.52 -33.85 5.06
C TYR A 96 10.28 -32.46 4.47
N GLN A 97 10.71 -31.40 5.16
CA GLN A 97 10.63 -30.04 4.62
C GLN A 97 11.41 -29.89 3.30
N THR A 98 12.59 -30.51 3.22
CA THR A 98 13.43 -30.47 2.00
C THR A 98 12.82 -31.31 0.89
N THR A 99 12.55 -32.59 1.14
CA THR A 99 12.07 -33.54 0.12
C THR A 99 10.67 -33.19 -0.39
N TYR A 100 9.80 -32.62 0.45
CA TYR A 100 8.51 -32.12 0.01
C TYR A 100 8.67 -30.92 -0.93
N ALA A 101 9.54 -29.97 -0.59
CA ALA A 101 9.80 -28.81 -1.44
C ALA A 101 10.39 -29.21 -2.80
N GLU A 102 11.32 -30.19 -2.82
CA GLU A 102 11.87 -30.76 -4.06
C GLU A 102 10.78 -31.40 -4.92
N ALA A 103 9.90 -32.21 -4.32
CA ALA A 103 8.80 -32.86 -5.03
C ALA A 103 7.81 -31.85 -5.63
N MET A 104 7.60 -30.71 -4.97
CA MET A 104 6.67 -29.66 -5.39
C MET A 104 7.32 -28.51 -6.18
N ALA A 105 8.63 -28.59 -6.46
CA ALA A 105 9.38 -27.53 -7.14
C ALA A 105 8.81 -27.20 -8.53
N LYS A 106 8.28 -28.20 -9.23
CA LYS A 106 7.60 -28.04 -10.53
C LYS A 106 6.37 -27.13 -10.49
N TYR A 107 5.77 -26.94 -9.31
CA TYR A 107 4.66 -26.00 -9.07
C TYR A 107 5.12 -24.60 -8.63
N GLY A 108 6.43 -24.36 -8.64
CA GLY A 108 7.05 -23.11 -8.20
C GLY A 108 7.10 -22.95 -6.67
N LEU A 109 6.84 -24.01 -5.90
CA LEU A 109 7.03 -23.99 -4.45
C LEU A 109 8.52 -24.08 -4.10
N ARG A 110 8.92 -23.34 -3.07
CA ARG A 110 10.30 -23.34 -2.55
C ARG A 110 10.28 -23.76 -1.09
N ARG A 111 11.40 -24.33 -0.65
CA ARG A 111 11.60 -24.70 0.75
C ARG A 111 11.53 -23.46 1.64
N GLY A 112 10.96 -23.60 2.83
CA GLY A 112 11.09 -22.60 3.88
C GLY A 112 12.55 -22.41 4.31
N ILE A 113 12.82 -21.32 5.03
CA ILE A 113 14.15 -20.97 5.54
C ILE A 113 14.66 -22.09 6.46
N ASP A 114 15.87 -22.61 6.18
CA ASP A 114 16.49 -23.59 7.07
C ASP A 114 16.90 -22.95 8.40
N GLY A 115 16.55 -23.60 9.51
CA GLY A 115 16.81 -23.05 10.84
C GLY A 115 15.92 -21.85 11.21
N SER A 116 14.77 -21.67 10.55
CA SER A 116 13.82 -20.60 10.91
C SER A 116 13.43 -20.65 12.39
N GLU A 117 13.54 -19.50 13.06
CA GLU A 117 13.12 -19.30 14.46
C GLU A 117 11.62 -19.01 14.59
N ALA A 118 10.86 -19.07 13.48
CA ALA A 118 9.43 -18.86 13.48
C ALA A 118 8.73 -19.87 14.40
N LYS A 119 7.95 -19.38 15.36
CA LYS A 119 7.12 -20.21 16.22
C LYS A 119 5.77 -20.43 15.56
N HIS A 120 5.27 -21.66 15.63
CA HIS A 120 3.90 -21.94 15.23
C HIS A 120 2.94 -21.14 16.11
N ILE A 121 2.00 -20.47 15.47
CA ILE A 121 0.89 -19.76 16.11
C ILE A 121 -0.40 -20.43 15.66
N SER A 122 -1.40 -20.45 16.53
CA SER A 122 -2.70 -21.03 16.18
C SER A 122 -3.38 -20.20 15.11
N THR A 123 -4.28 -20.81 14.33
CA THR A 123 -5.05 -20.12 13.30
C THR A 123 -5.81 -18.91 13.87
N GLN A 124 -6.36 -19.03 15.07
CA GLN A 124 -7.05 -17.94 15.76
C GLN A 124 -6.10 -16.79 16.14
N GLN A 125 -4.91 -17.12 16.66
CA GLN A 125 -3.89 -16.12 16.99
C GLN A 125 -3.41 -15.38 15.74
N TYR A 126 -3.14 -16.11 14.65
CA TYR A 126 -2.76 -15.52 13.37
C TYR A 126 -3.80 -14.52 12.88
N TYR A 127 -5.10 -14.90 12.86
CA TYR A 127 -6.14 -13.98 12.42
C TYR A 127 -6.27 -12.75 13.32
N ARG A 128 -6.12 -12.91 14.64
CA ARG A 128 -6.10 -11.78 15.59
C ARG A 128 -4.93 -10.84 15.30
N GLU A 129 -3.72 -11.36 15.12
CA GLU A 129 -2.54 -10.55 14.82
C GLU A 129 -2.65 -9.84 13.47
N VAL A 130 -3.16 -10.52 12.44
CA VAL A 130 -3.40 -9.91 11.12
C VAL A 130 -4.42 -8.77 11.23
N PHE A 131 -5.47 -8.94 12.02
CA PHE A 131 -6.46 -7.90 12.25
C PHE A 131 -5.86 -6.69 12.98
N VAL A 132 -5.12 -6.91 14.07
CA VAL A 132 -4.45 -5.85 14.82
C VAL A 132 -3.47 -5.08 13.94
N ARG A 133 -2.58 -5.78 13.23
CA ARG A 133 -1.62 -5.14 12.32
C ARG A 133 -2.30 -4.35 11.21
N LYS A 134 -3.43 -4.85 10.68
CA LYS A 134 -4.19 -4.13 9.64
C LYS A 134 -4.72 -2.80 10.19
N ASN A 135 -5.24 -2.78 11.41
CA ASN A 135 -5.75 -1.57 12.03
C ASN A 135 -4.61 -0.60 12.38
N GLU A 136 -3.52 -1.09 12.96
CA GLU A 136 -2.33 -0.27 13.25
C GLU A 136 -1.76 0.36 11.97
N MET A 137 -1.71 -0.38 10.86
CA MET A 137 -1.28 0.16 9.57
C MET A 137 -2.26 1.22 9.04
N ALA A 138 -3.56 1.03 9.22
CA ALA A 138 -4.56 2.02 8.81
C ALA A 138 -4.39 3.34 9.60
N GLU A 139 -4.23 3.26 10.92
CA GLU A 139 -3.98 4.42 11.79
C GLU A 139 -2.68 5.13 11.40
N GLN A 140 -1.59 4.39 11.11
CA GLN A 140 -0.34 4.98 10.65
C GLN A 140 -0.48 5.69 9.31
N ILE A 141 -1.26 5.14 8.38
CA ILE A 141 -1.54 5.77 7.08
C ILE A 141 -2.32 7.07 7.28
N GLU A 142 -3.36 7.08 8.11
CA GLU A 142 -4.13 8.29 8.42
C GLU A 142 -3.26 9.37 9.07
N ALA A 143 -2.41 8.99 10.03
CA ALA A 143 -1.46 9.92 10.65
C ALA A 143 -0.48 10.53 9.64
N MET A 144 0.05 9.73 8.71
CA MET A 144 0.92 10.24 7.65
C MET A 144 0.19 11.16 6.66
N ILE A 145 -1.08 10.88 6.36
CA ILE A 145 -1.92 11.78 5.53
C ILE A 145 -2.07 13.13 6.24
N GLY A 146 -2.38 13.13 7.54
CA GLY A 146 -2.46 14.37 8.32
C GLY A 146 -1.15 15.16 8.32
N GLN A 147 0.00 14.50 8.52
CA GLN A 147 1.32 15.15 8.44
C GLN A 147 1.61 15.75 7.06
N LYS A 148 1.19 15.07 5.99
CA LYS A 148 1.34 15.59 4.62
C LYS A 148 0.49 16.85 4.42
N GLU A 149 -0.73 16.90 4.94
CA GLU A 149 -1.58 18.08 4.87
C GLU A 149 -0.98 19.26 5.61
N THR A 150 -0.45 19.06 6.83
CA THR A 150 0.22 20.13 7.60
C THR A 150 1.44 20.67 6.86
N LEU A 151 2.30 19.77 6.35
CA LEU A 151 3.47 20.18 5.56
C LEU A 151 3.09 20.94 4.30
N THR A 152 1.96 20.60 3.68
CA THR A 152 1.46 21.31 2.49
C THR A 152 1.06 22.75 2.83
N VAL A 153 0.41 22.96 3.98
CA VAL A 153 0.07 24.29 4.49
C VAL A 153 1.35 25.09 4.81
N ASP A 154 2.33 24.48 5.48
CA ASP A 154 3.60 25.12 5.81
C ASP A 154 4.38 25.54 4.56
N ILE A 155 4.44 24.68 3.54
CA ILE A 155 5.06 25.00 2.25
C ILE A 155 4.35 26.20 1.60
N ALA A 156 3.01 26.24 1.62
CA ALA A 156 2.26 27.36 1.07
C ALA A 156 2.54 28.67 1.83
N ALA A 157 2.66 28.61 3.16
CA ALA A 157 3.01 29.75 4.00
C ALA A 157 4.44 30.27 3.71
N LEU A 158 5.42 29.37 3.61
CA LEU A 158 6.81 29.71 3.25
C LEU A 158 6.89 30.32 1.85
N GLN A 159 6.14 29.78 0.88
CA GLN A 159 6.05 30.36 -0.46
C GLN A 159 5.44 31.77 -0.44
N ALA A 160 4.41 32.01 0.38
CA ALA A 160 3.84 33.34 0.53
C ALA A 160 4.85 34.32 1.16
N GLN A 161 5.58 33.89 2.18
CA GLN A 161 6.64 34.69 2.80
C GLN A 161 7.77 35.01 1.81
N GLN A 162 8.17 34.05 0.98
CA GLN A 162 9.16 34.27 -0.07
C GLN A 162 8.70 35.32 -1.09
N ARG A 163 7.41 35.28 -1.51
CA ARG A 163 6.85 36.29 -2.42
C ARG A 163 6.82 37.68 -1.78
N ALA A 164 6.46 37.77 -0.50
CA ALA A 164 6.49 39.04 0.23
C ALA A 164 7.91 39.60 0.29
N ALA A 165 8.89 38.80 0.72
CA ALA A 165 10.29 39.20 0.76
C ALA A 165 10.85 39.61 -0.61
N GLN A 166 10.46 38.91 -1.69
CA GLN A 166 10.84 39.29 -3.05
C GLN A 166 10.26 40.65 -3.44
N THR A 167 9.02 40.94 -3.04
CA THR A 167 8.36 42.22 -3.31
C THR A 167 9.07 43.36 -2.57
N ASP A 168 9.46 43.14 -1.32
CA ASP A 168 10.21 44.11 -0.52
C ASP A 168 11.61 44.37 -1.11
N CYS A 169 12.32 43.32 -1.54
CA CYS A 169 13.60 43.48 -2.24
C CYS A 169 13.45 44.33 -3.52
N ASN A 170 12.44 44.04 -4.35
CA ASN A 170 12.18 44.81 -5.56
C ASN A 170 11.89 46.29 -5.26
N ALA A 171 11.15 46.57 -4.17
CA ALA A 171 10.85 47.94 -3.73
C ALA A 171 12.10 48.68 -3.25
N ILE A 172 12.97 48.01 -2.49
CA ILE A 172 14.26 48.55 -2.04
C ILE A 172 15.18 48.86 -3.24
N ASP A 173 15.23 47.98 -4.23
CA ASP A 173 16.05 48.19 -5.42
C ASP A 173 15.55 49.38 -6.26
N GLU A 174 14.24 49.55 -6.42
CA GLU A 174 13.68 50.74 -7.09
C GLU A 174 13.98 52.02 -6.31
N GLN A 175 13.92 51.98 -4.97
CA GLN A 175 14.28 53.12 -4.13
C GLN A 175 15.78 53.46 -4.26
N ARG A 176 16.64 52.44 -4.30
CA ARG A 176 18.08 52.60 -4.55
C ARG A 176 18.35 53.21 -5.92
N ARG A 177 17.62 52.78 -6.95
CA ARG A 177 17.71 53.31 -8.32
C ARG A 177 17.41 54.81 -8.35
N LYS A 178 16.28 55.22 -7.75
CA LYS A 178 15.90 56.64 -7.63
C LYS A 178 16.96 57.47 -6.87
N LYS A 179 17.48 56.94 -5.76
CA LYS A 179 18.53 57.62 -4.99
C LYS A 179 19.83 57.79 -5.79
N ASN A 180 20.23 56.80 -6.57
CA ASN A 180 21.40 56.92 -7.45
C ASN A 180 21.18 57.96 -8.55
N GLU A 181 19.98 58.07 -9.12
CA GLU A 181 19.64 59.11 -10.09
C GLU A 181 19.70 60.52 -9.48
N GLU A 182 19.18 60.70 -8.26
CA GLU A 182 19.31 61.96 -7.52
C GLU A 182 20.77 62.33 -7.25
N LEU A 183 21.58 61.35 -6.86
CA LEU A 183 23.01 61.53 -6.55
C LEU A 183 23.79 61.93 -7.80
N ALA A 184 23.53 61.29 -8.94
CA ALA A 184 24.12 61.65 -10.23
C ALA A 184 23.76 63.08 -10.65
N LYS A 185 22.52 63.52 -10.46
CA LYS A 185 22.11 64.91 -10.72
C LYS A 185 22.87 65.89 -9.84
N ALA A 186 22.93 65.64 -8.54
CA ALA A 186 23.67 66.47 -7.60
C ALA A 186 25.16 66.57 -7.96
N GLU A 187 25.79 65.47 -8.37
CA GLU A 187 27.18 65.47 -8.85
C GLU A 187 27.36 66.32 -10.11
N THR A 188 26.44 66.26 -11.07
CA THR A 188 26.49 67.10 -12.28
C THR A 188 26.34 68.59 -11.97
N GLU A 189 25.44 68.96 -11.05
CA GLU A 189 25.26 70.34 -10.59
C GLU A 189 26.51 70.84 -9.87
N LEU A 190 27.09 70.02 -8.99
CA LEU A 190 28.35 70.34 -8.30
C LEU A 190 29.51 70.52 -9.29
N ALA A 191 29.57 69.68 -10.32
CA ALA A 191 30.57 69.79 -11.39
C ALA A 191 30.38 71.08 -12.22
N GLN A 192 29.13 71.46 -12.49
CA GLN A 192 28.79 72.70 -13.17
C GLN A 192 29.15 73.92 -12.32
N MET A 193 28.75 73.96 -11.06
CA MET A 193 29.14 75.01 -10.10
C MET A 193 30.66 75.14 -9.99
N ARG A 194 31.40 74.02 -9.95
CA ARG A 194 32.87 74.03 -9.96
C ARG A 194 33.45 74.66 -11.23
N ARG A 195 32.83 74.43 -12.39
CA ARG A 195 33.24 75.07 -13.66
C ARG A 195 32.93 76.56 -13.67
N GLU A 196 31.77 76.96 -13.17
CA GLU A 196 31.37 78.37 -13.04
C GLU A 196 32.30 79.13 -12.08
N ILE A 197 32.62 78.56 -10.91
CA ILE A 197 33.61 79.13 -9.97
C ILE A 197 35.00 79.26 -10.64
N LYS A 198 35.40 78.29 -11.47
CA LYS A 198 36.67 78.31 -12.21
C LYS A 198 36.68 79.40 -13.30
N THR A 199 35.54 79.78 -13.85
CA THR A 199 35.43 80.77 -14.94
C THR A 199 35.16 82.19 -14.44
N ASP A 200 34.39 82.35 -13.36
CA ASP A 200 34.03 83.67 -12.80
C ASP A 200 35.04 84.23 -11.78
N LYS A 201 35.95 83.40 -11.22
CA LYS A 201 36.94 83.86 -10.21
C LYS A 201 38.41 83.75 -10.61
N LEU A 202 38.73 83.44 -11.88
CA LEU A 202 40.11 83.46 -12.39
C LEU A 202 40.38 84.66 -13.32
N LYS A 203 39.84 85.83 -12.98
CA LYS A 203 40.38 87.13 -13.44
C LYS A 203 41.10 87.80 -12.27
N GLY A 204 42.36 87.40 -12.06
CA GLY A 204 43.29 88.11 -11.18
C GLY A 204 43.95 87.25 -10.10
N VAL A 205 45.18 86.79 -10.40
CA VAL A 205 46.25 86.42 -9.45
C VAL A 205 46.00 85.21 -8.52
N ALA A 206 46.33 83.98 -8.97
CA ALA A 206 46.80 82.85 -8.13
C ALA A 206 47.07 81.58 -8.98
N VAL A 207 47.92 81.64 -10.00
CA VAL A 207 48.17 80.48 -10.89
C VAL A 207 49.33 79.59 -10.40
N ASP A 208 50.30 80.13 -9.66
CA ASP A 208 51.55 79.40 -9.36
C ASP A 208 51.52 78.57 -8.05
N ALA A 209 50.79 79.02 -7.02
CA ALA A 209 50.65 78.26 -5.77
C ALA A 209 49.71 77.04 -5.91
N THR A 210 48.74 77.13 -6.82
CA THR A 210 47.72 76.09 -7.05
C THR A 210 48.27 74.92 -7.87
N ALA A 211 49.18 75.18 -8.82
CA ALA A 211 49.78 74.14 -9.65
C ALA A 211 50.65 73.14 -8.84
N LYS A 212 51.47 73.65 -7.89
CA LYS A 212 52.29 72.79 -7.00
C LYS A 212 51.48 72.01 -5.97
N ALA A 213 50.34 72.53 -5.52
CA ALA A 213 49.42 71.80 -4.64
C ALA A 213 48.69 70.68 -5.40
N VAL A 214 48.27 70.94 -6.65
CA VAL A 214 47.58 69.96 -7.50
C VAL A 214 48.50 68.82 -7.96
N GLU A 215 49.79 69.08 -8.23
CA GLU A 215 50.78 68.03 -8.56
C GLU A 215 51.10 67.12 -7.37
N ARG A 216 51.28 67.69 -6.16
CA ARG A 216 51.53 66.89 -4.94
C ARG A 216 50.32 66.06 -4.51
N ILE A 217 49.11 66.56 -4.76
CA ILE A 217 47.86 65.80 -4.57
C ILE A 217 47.79 64.68 -5.62
N GLY A 218 48.11 64.94 -6.89
CA GLY A 218 48.10 63.94 -7.96
C GLY A 218 48.99 62.70 -7.71
N ALA A 219 50.16 62.87 -7.10
CA ALA A 219 51.06 61.77 -6.74
C ALA A 219 50.59 60.90 -5.56
N LEU A 220 49.68 61.39 -4.71
CA LEU A 220 49.17 60.66 -3.54
C LEU A 220 47.96 59.74 -3.86
N PHE A 221 47.34 59.89 -5.03
CA PHE A 221 46.14 59.11 -5.43
C PHE A 221 46.40 57.97 -6.43
N HIS A 222 47.66 57.72 -6.83
CA HIS A 222 48.03 56.60 -7.70
C HIS A 222 48.23 55.28 -6.91
N ASP A 223 47.32 54.96 -5.98
CA ASP A 223 47.23 53.60 -5.44
C ASP A 223 46.46 52.75 -6.47
N PRO A 224 46.92 51.56 -6.92
CA PRO A 224 46.22 50.75 -7.91
C PRO A 224 44.94 50.07 -7.38
N LYS A 225 44.66 50.17 -6.07
CA LYS A 225 43.48 49.58 -5.43
C LYS A 225 42.12 50.15 -5.91
N PRO A 226 41.91 51.47 -6.06
CA PRO A 226 40.64 52.05 -6.53
C PRO A 226 40.30 51.58 -7.95
N ALA A 227 41.26 51.58 -8.87
CA ALA A 227 41.05 51.09 -10.24
C ALA A 227 40.68 49.58 -10.27
N ARG A 228 41.25 48.79 -9.36
CA ARG A 228 40.88 47.38 -9.18
C ARG A 228 39.46 47.22 -8.64
N TYR A 229 39.06 48.06 -7.68
CA TYR A 229 37.69 48.06 -7.15
C TYR A 229 36.68 48.56 -8.19
N GLU A 230 37.01 49.57 -8.97
CA GLU A 230 36.18 50.08 -10.08
C GLU A 230 35.91 48.99 -11.12
N LYS A 231 36.96 48.25 -11.51
CA LYS A 231 36.81 47.10 -12.42
C LYS A 231 35.92 46.00 -11.82
N GLN A 232 36.12 45.66 -10.55
CA GLN A 232 35.26 44.67 -9.86
C GLN A 232 33.80 45.15 -9.75
N ILE A 233 33.56 46.44 -9.53
CA ILE A 233 32.21 47.02 -9.50
C ILE A 233 31.57 46.93 -10.90
N ALA A 234 32.33 47.18 -11.97
CA ALA A 234 31.85 47.03 -13.34
C ALA A 234 31.49 45.57 -13.67
N ASP A 235 32.39 44.62 -13.37
CA ASP A 235 32.16 43.19 -13.60
C ASP A 235 30.93 42.70 -12.80
N LEU A 236 30.77 43.14 -11.55
CA LEU A 236 29.61 42.80 -10.72
C LEU A 236 28.31 43.40 -11.26
N ARG A 237 28.34 44.61 -11.82
CA ARG A 237 27.16 45.23 -12.47
C ARG A 237 26.72 44.42 -13.69
N ASP A 238 27.65 44.01 -14.55
CA ASP A 238 27.35 43.18 -15.73
C ASP A 238 26.73 41.83 -15.33
N VAL A 239 27.23 41.20 -14.26
CA VAL A 239 26.68 39.96 -13.72
C VAL A 239 25.27 40.17 -13.15
N ILE A 240 25.01 41.27 -12.45
CA ILE A 240 23.68 41.63 -11.94
C ILE A 240 22.71 41.83 -13.12
N GLU A 241 23.10 42.58 -14.15
CA GLU A 241 22.27 42.78 -15.34
C GLU A 241 21.98 41.47 -16.10
N GLY A 242 22.97 40.56 -16.15
CA GLY A 242 22.77 39.20 -16.65
C GLY A 242 21.70 38.44 -15.86
N LYS A 243 21.84 38.41 -14.53
CA LYS A 243 20.91 37.72 -13.63
C LYS A 243 19.50 38.33 -13.65
N ASP A 244 19.38 39.64 -13.79
CA ASP A 244 18.09 40.32 -13.91
C ASP A 244 17.36 39.94 -15.20
N ARG A 245 18.09 39.72 -16.31
CA ARG A 245 17.51 39.19 -17.54
C ARG A 245 17.03 37.76 -17.36
N ASP A 246 17.79 36.92 -16.68
CA ASP A 246 17.41 35.53 -16.40
C ASP A 246 16.18 35.46 -15.49
N ILE A 247 16.13 36.28 -14.44
CA ILE A 247 14.97 36.38 -13.55
C ILE A 247 13.73 36.78 -14.36
N LYS A 248 13.83 37.78 -15.25
CA LYS A 248 12.71 38.19 -16.12
C LYS A 248 12.27 37.08 -17.08
N ASN A 249 13.20 36.30 -17.62
CA ASN A 249 12.89 35.15 -18.48
C ASN A 249 12.14 34.08 -17.69
N LEU A 250 12.66 33.68 -16.52
CA LEU A 250 12.03 32.69 -15.65
C LEU A 250 10.65 33.13 -15.15
N GLN A 251 10.48 34.41 -14.82
CA GLN A 251 9.18 34.96 -14.43
C GLN A 251 8.14 34.84 -15.55
N ARG A 252 8.53 35.09 -16.82
CA ARG A 252 7.65 34.90 -17.99
C ARG A 252 7.28 33.44 -18.19
N GLU A 253 8.24 32.54 -18.04
CA GLU A 253 8.01 31.10 -18.17
C GLU A 253 7.07 30.58 -17.08
N ILE A 254 7.31 30.95 -15.82
CA ILE A 254 6.42 30.62 -14.69
C ILE A 254 5.01 31.14 -14.92
N ALA A 255 4.85 32.38 -15.40
CA ALA A 255 3.53 32.95 -15.70
C ALA A 255 2.79 32.19 -16.80
N THR A 256 3.52 31.74 -17.82
CA THR A 256 2.96 30.96 -18.93
C THR A 256 2.48 29.59 -18.44
N ILE A 257 3.33 28.87 -17.69
CA ILE A 257 2.99 27.57 -17.10
C ILE A 257 1.79 27.70 -16.14
N GLN A 258 1.75 28.74 -15.31
CA GLN A 258 0.63 28.97 -14.40
C GLN A 258 -0.68 29.25 -15.15
N ALA A 259 -0.64 29.99 -16.26
CA ALA A 259 -1.82 30.25 -17.08
C ALA A 259 -2.35 28.98 -17.74
N GLU A 260 -1.46 28.13 -18.28
CA GLU A 260 -1.82 26.84 -18.86
C GLU A 260 -2.40 25.90 -17.81
N HIS A 261 -1.75 25.76 -16.66
CA HIS A 261 -2.23 24.92 -15.56
C HIS A 261 -3.61 25.37 -15.06
N ASN A 262 -3.83 26.68 -14.90
CA ASN A 262 -5.13 27.21 -14.47
C ASN A 262 -6.24 26.90 -15.49
N LYS A 263 -5.92 26.94 -16.79
CA LYS A 263 -6.85 26.56 -17.86
C LYS A 263 -7.19 25.07 -17.81
N GLU A 264 -6.21 24.20 -17.61
CA GLU A 264 -6.43 22.75 -17.46
C GLU A 264 -7.31 22.44 -16.23
N VAL A 265 -7.01 23.07 -15.09
CA VAL A 265 -7.81 22.91 -13.86
C VAL A 265 -9.25 23.38 -14.09
N ALA A 266 -9.47 24.48 -14.81
CA ALA A 266 -10.81 24.95 -15.14
C ALA A 266 -11.57 23.96 -16.04
N ASN A 267 -10.90 23.42 -17.06
CA ASN A 267 -11.48 22.42 -17.96
C ASN A 267 -11.87 21.13 -17.19
N LEU A 268 -10.97 20.60 -16.36
CA LEU A 268 -11.24 19.42 -15.55
C LEU A 268 -12.39 19.63 -14.57
N LYS A 269 -12.49 20.81 -13.95
CA LYS A 269 -13.62 21.16 -13.08
C LYS A 269 -14.94 21.18 -13.86
N GLN A 270 -14.93 21.72 -15.08
CA GLN A 270 -16.12 21.74 -15.93
C GLN A 270 -16.55 20.33 -16.34
N GLU A 271 -15.61 19.47 -16.74
CA GLU A 271 -15.90 18.06 -17.05
C GLU A 271 -16.47 17.32 -15.84
N ALA A 272 -15.85 17.49 -14.66
CA ALA A 272 -16.35 16.89 -13.43
C ALA A 272 -17.78 17.33 -13.10
N GLN A 273 -18.11 18.62 -13.28
CA GLN A 273 -19.46 19.13 -13.10
C GLN A 273 -20.45 18.52 -14.09
N GLN A 274 -20.05 18.28 -15.34
CA GLN A 274 -20.90 17.59 -16.32
C GLN A 274 -21.18 16.14 -15.91
N VAL A 275 -20.16 15.41 -15.43
CA VAL A 275 -20.33 14.04 -14.92
C VAL A 275 -21.26 14.01 -13.70
N ILE A 276 -21.07 14.92 -12.74
CA ILE A 276 -21.94 15.02 -11.56
C ILE A 276 -23.39 15.28 -11.99
N LYS A 277 -23.61 16.22 -12.91
CA LYS A 277 -24.96 16.51 -13.44
C LYS A 277 -25.57 15.29 -14.15
N ALA A 278 -24.76 14.54 -14.90
CA ALA A 278 -25.23 13.30 -15.52
C ALA A 278 -25.60 12.24 -14.47
N LEU A 279 -24.79 12.09 -13.41
CA LEU A 279 -25.06 11.15 -12.33
C LEU A 279 -26.30 11.53 -11.53
N MET A 280 -26.53 12.81 -11.26
CA MET A 280 -27.76 13.30 -10.61
C MET A 280 -29.01 12.95 -11.43
N ARG A 281 -28.96 13.13 -12.76
CA ARG A 281 -30.07 12.69 -13.62
C ARG A 281 -30.30 11.18 -13.59
N VAL A 282 -29.24 10.38 -13.49
CA VAL A 282 -29.37 8.93 -13.33
C VAL A 282 -30.02 8.58 -11.99
N ASP A 283 -29.67 9.28 -10.91
CA ASP A 283 -30.29 9.08 -9.59
C ASP A 283 -31.77 9.50 -9.59
N GLU A 284 -32.13 10.59 -10.28
CA GLU A 284 -33.53 11.02 -10.45
C GLU A 284 -34.36 10.01 -11.26
N LEU A 285 -33.84 9.52 -12.38
CA LEU A 285 -34.55 8.58 -13.25
C LEU A 285 -34.59 7.16 -12.68
N CYS A 286 -33.55 6.77 -11.93
CA CYS A 286 -33.36 5.44 -11.40
C CYS A 286 -32.90 5.50 -9.93
N PRO A 287 -33.80 5.84 -8.99
CA PRO A 287 -33.47 6.10 -7.57
C PRO A 287 -32.89 4.89 -6.83
N TYR A 288 -33.02 3.71 -7.42
CA TYR A 288 -32.54 2.45 -6.90
C TYR A 288 -31.09 2.13 -7.29
N VAL A 289 -30.48 2.88 -8.23
CA VAL A 289 -29.09 2.69 -8.69
C VAL A 289 -28.09 2.84 -7.55
N LYS A 290 -28.28 3.82 -6.67
CA LYS A 290 -27.43 4.01 -5.48
C LYS A 290 -27.45 2.80 -4.56
N GLY A 291 -28.61 2.13 -4.43
CA GLY A 291 -28.72 0.88 -3.68
C GLY A 291 -28.06 -0.29 -4.42
N LEU A 292 -28.25 -0.39 -5.74
CA LEU A 292 -27.62 -1.43 -6.57
C LEU A 292 -26.09 -1.40 -6.50
N LEU A 293 -25.48 -0.22 -6.51
CA LEU A 293 -24.03 -0.08 -6.38
C LEU A 293 -23.50 -0.68 -5.07
N LYS A 294 -24.27 -0.62 -3.97
CA LYS A 294 -23.89 -1.27 -2.71
C LYS A 294 -23.97 -2.80 -2.80
N TRP A 295 -24.91 -3.31 -3.59
CA TRP A 295 -25.07 -4.74 -3.85
C TRP A 295 -24.04 -5.31 -4.83
N GLU A 296 -23.32 -4.48 -5.60
CA GLU A 296 -22.26 -4.94 -6.51
C GLU A 296 -21.16 -5.70 -5.74
N ASN A 297 -20.71 -5.13 -4.62
CA ASN A 297 -19.70 -5.78 -3.77
C ASN A 297 -20.23 -7.08 -3.16
N TYR A 298 -21.48 -7.09 -2.70
CA TYR A 298 -22.11 -8.29 -2.16
C TYR A 298 -22.18 -9.41 -3.22
N CYS A 299 -22.63 -9.09 -4.43
CA CYS A 299 -22.71 -10.06 -5.54
C CYS A 299 -21.34 -10.66 -5.85
N LYS A 300 -20.29 -9.84 -5.84
CA LYS A 300 -18.91 -10.28 -6.03
C LYS A 300 -18.43 -11.21 -4.91
N ASP A 301 -18.73 -10.88 -3.66
CA ASP A 301 -18.35 -11.69 -2.50
C ASP A 301 -19.11 -13.02 -2.45
N VAL A 302 -20.37 -13.04 -2.92
CA VAL A 302 -21.16 -14.26 -3.13
C VAL A 302 -20.63 -15.11 -4.31
N GLY A 303 -19.75 -14.56 -5.14
CA GLY A 303 -19.13 -15.27 -6.26
C GLY A 303 -19.84 -15.10 -7.61
N LEU A 304 -20.70 -14.09 -7.73
CA LEU A 304 -21.28 -13.69 -9.02
C LEU A 304 -20.28 -12.80 -9.77
N ASP A 305 -19.98 -13.17 -11.02
CA ASP A 305 -19.19 -12.34 -11.91
C ASP A 305 -19.99 -11.11 -12.39
N LYS A 306 -19.33 -10.25 -13.19
CA LYS A 306 -19.93 -9.01 -13.68
C LYS A 306 -21.15 -9.24 -14.58
N GLU A 307 -21.18 -10.33 -15.34
CA GLU A 307 -22.29 -10.64 -16.24
C GLU A 307 -23.51 -11.13 -15.46
N ARG A 308 -23.29 -12.02 -14.49
CA ARG A 308 -24.32 -12.53 -13.58
C ARG A 308 -24.88 -11.43 -12.69
N THR A 309 -24.02 -10.55 -12.18
CA THR A 309 -24.44 -9.39 -11.38
C THR A 309 -25.34 -8.45 -12.19
N LYS A 310 -24.98 -8.18 -13.46
CA LYS A 310 -25.83 -7.41 -14.37
C LYS A 310 -27.19 -8.08 -14.59
N ALA A 311 -27.20 -9.40 -14.82
CA ALA A 311 -28.43 -10.15 -15.00
C ALA A 311 -29.34 -10.06 -13.76
N LEU A 312 -28.76 -10.17 -12.56
CA LEU A 312 -29.48 -10.05 -11.29
C LEU A 312 -30.09 -8.64 -11.09
N PHE A 313 -29.39 -7.59 -11.52
CA PHE A 313 -29.86 -6.20 -11.41
C PHE A 313 -31.01 -5.84 -12.36
N THR A 314 -31.36 -6.73 -13.29
CA THR A 314 -32.59 -6.59 -14.10
C THR A 314 -33.87 -6.83 -13.29
N MET A 315 -33.75 -7.28 -12.03
CA MET A 315 -34.85 -7.70 -11.15
C MET A 315 -35.62 -8.94 -11.65
N GLN A 316 -35.24 -9.49 -12.79
CA GLN A 316 -35.83 -10.69 -13.34
C GLN A 316 -35.26 -11.93 -12.64
N PRO A 317 -36.09 -12.99 -12.45
CA PRO A 317 -35.61 -14.27 -11.98
C PRO A 317 -34.51 -14.82 -12.91
N TYR A 318 -33.32 -15.07 -12.37
CA TYR A 318 -32.17 -15.55 -13.11
C TYR A 318 -31.84 -16.98 -12.68
N ARG A 319 -31.94 -17.93 -13.62
CA ARG A 319 -31.56 -19.33 -13.37
C ARG A 319 -30.04 -19.44 -13.30
N TYR A 320 -29.55 -20.04 -12.22
CA TYR A 320 -28.13 -20.13 -11.92
C TYR A 320 -27.74 -21.56 -11.53
N THR A 321 -26.66 -22.04 -12.15
CA THR A 321 -25.97 -23.26 -11.76
C THR A 321 -24.49 -22.94 -11.58
N GLY A 322 -23.96 -23.22 -10.40
CA GLY A 322 -22.58 -22.89 -10.05
C GLY A 322 -22.33 -22.94 -8.56
N GLU A 323 -21.36 -22.15 -8.11
CA GLU A 323 -21.01 -22.01 -6.71
C GLU A 323 -21.51 -20.66 -6.18
N LEU A 324 -22.04 -20.65 -4.96
CA LEU A 324 -22.41 -19.44 -4.22
C LEU A 324 -21.71 -19.47 -2.87
N HIS A 325 -21.00 -18.40 -2.57
CA HIS A 325 -20.31 -18.23 -1.30
C HIS A 325 -21.21 -17.54 -0.28
N SER A 326 -21.40 -18.16 0.89
CA SER A 326 -22.04 -17.50 2.02
C SER A 326 -20.99 -16.73 2.79
N ILE A 327 -21.09 -15.40 2.80
CA ILE A 327 -20.24 -14.54 3.63
C ILE A 327 -20.46 -14.84 5.12
N ARG A 328 -21.71 -15.04 5.53
CA ARG A 328 -22.11 -15.28 6.92
C ARG A 328 -21.54 -16.59 7.49
N TYR A 329 -21.58 -17.66 6.69
CA TYR A 329 -21.07 -18.96 7.11
C TYR A 329 -19.65 -19.25 6.62
N ASN A 330 -19.05 -18.30 5.88
CA ASN A 330 -17.74 -18.40 5.27
C ASN A 330 -17.52 -19.76 4.57
N HIS A 331 -18.52 -20.19 3.78
CA HIS A 331 -18.52 -21.48 3.12
C HIS A 331 -19.18 -21.37 1.75
N THR A 332 -18.70 -22.16 0.79
CA THR A 332 -19.20 -22.15 -0.58
C THR A 332 -20.12 -23.34 -0.81
N PHE A 333 -21.33 -23.06 -1.25
CA PHE A 333 -22.35 -24.06 -1.53
C PHE A 333 -22.54 -24.21 -3.04
N ARG A 334 -22.72 -25.46 -3.48
CA ARG A 334 -23.08 -25.74 -4.87
C ARG A 334 -24.57 -25.43 -5.06
N ALA A 335 -24.87 -24.48 -5.94
CA ALA A 335 -26.21 -24.15 -6.34
C ALA A 335 -26.52 -24.79 -7.69
N ASN A 336 -27.50 -25.69 -7.74
CA ASN A 336 -27.90 -26.39 -8.96
C ASN A 336 -29.30 -25.92 -9.37
N GLU A 337 -29.39 -25.27 -10.53
CA GLU A 337 -30.64 -24.73 -11.09
C GLU A 337 -31.45 -23.87 -10.12
N VAL A 338 -30.76 -23.10 -9.28
CA VAL A 338 -31.43 -22.17 -8.37
C VAL A 338 -31.87 -20.92 -9.12
N VAL A 339 -32.91 -20.28 -8.62
CA VAL A 339 -33.41 -19.00 -9.14
C VAL A 339 -32.92 -17.88 -8.24
N LEU A 340 -32.01 -17.07 -8.75
CA LEU A 340 -31.52 -15.86 -8.10
C LEU A 340 -32.42 -14.70 -8.46
N GLN A 341 -32.82 -13.89 -7.48
CA GLN A 341 -33.60 -12.69 -7.75
C GLN A 341 -33.34 -11.61 -6.72
N LEU A 342 -33.06 -10.40 -7.19
CA LEU A 342 -33.05 -9.18 -6.40
C LEU A 342 -34.42 -8.51 -6.57
N LYS A 343 -35.02 -8.06 -5.47
CA LYS A 343 -36.31 -7.36 -5.48
C LYS A 343 -36.24 -6.10 -4.64
N PRO A 344 -36.95 -5.01 -5.00
CA PRO A 344 -37.12 -3.87 -4.13
C PRO A 344 -37.76 -4.29 -2.80
N ASP A 345 -37.19 -3.82 -1.71
CA ASP A 345 -37.65 -4.07 -0.35
C ASP A 345 -37.28 -2.87 0.53
N LYS A 346 -38.28 -2.10 0.98
CA LYS A 346 -38.04 -0.87 1.76
C LYS A 346 -37.35 -1.14 3.09
N ASP A 347 -37.59 -2.31 3.68
CA ASP A 347 -37.03 -2.74 4.95
C ASP A 347 -35.72 -3.53 4.76
N GLY A 348 -35.38 -3.84 3.49
CA GLY A 348 -34.19 -4.59 3.11
C GLY A 348 -32.94 -3.71 3.00
N PRO A 349 -31.74 -4.31 3.09
CA PRO A 349 -30.49 -3.57 3.02
C PRO A 349 -30.36 -2.82 1.69
N SER A 350 -30.15 -1.51 1.80
CA SER A 350 -30.07 -0.60 0.65
C SER A 350 -31.32 -0.60 -0.24
N GLY A 351 -32.48 -0.92 0.31
CA GLY A 351 -33.77 -0.90 -0.40
C GLY A 351 -34.06 -2.16 -1.22
N PHE A 352 -33.34 -3.26 -0.98
CA PHE A 352 -33.53 -4.52 -1.71
C PHE A 352 -33.45 -5.75 -0.83
N ARG A 353 -34.03 -6.84 -1.34
CA ARG A 353 -33.92 -8.19 -0.81
C ARG A 353 -33.38 -9.11 -1.90
N PHE A 354 -32.33 -9.86 -1.56
CA PHE A 354 -31.80 -10.90 -2.42
C PHE A 354 -32.42 -12.24 -2.02
N THR A 355 -32.87 -12.98 -3.03
CA THR A 355 -33.56 -14.26 -2.81
C THR A 355 -32.99 -15.36 -3.69
N ILE A 356 -32.95 -16.56 -3.14
CA ILE A 356 -32.54 -17.79 -3.80
C ILE A 356 -33.71 -18.78 -3.69
N ASN A 357 -34.26 -19.20 -4.82
CA ASN A 357 -35.49 -20.00 -4.90
C ASN A 357 -36.67 -19.35 -4.15
N GLY A 358 -36.76 -18.02 -4.18
CA GLY A 358 -37.82 -17.25 -3.51
C GLY A 358 -37.69 -17.13 -1.99
N LYS A 359 -36.67 -17.76 -1.38
CA LYS A 359 -36.31 -17.56 0.02
C LYS A 359 -35.26 -16.47 0.13
N ASP A 360 -35.26 -15.74 1.24
CA ASP A 360 -34.15 -14.85 1.59
C ASP A 360 -32.82 -15.63 1.53
N ASP A 361 -31.78 -15.00 0.99
CA ASP A 361 -30.52 -15.68 0.68
C ASP A 361 -29.85 -16.24 1.94
N ASP A 362 -29.93 -15.52 3.06
CA ASP A 362 -29.44 -15.98 4.35
C ASP A 362 -30.20 -17.24 4.83
N VAL A 363 -31.50 -17.31 4.60
CA VAL A 363 -32.33 -18.48 4.91
C VAL A 363 -31.95 -19.67 4.03
N TRP A 364 -31.71 -19.42 2.74
CA TRP A 364 -31.28 -20.46 1.81
C TRP A 364 -29.90 -21.01 2.21
N PHE A 365 -28.93 -20.13 2.51
CA PHE A 365 -27.60 -20.56 2.97
C PHE A 365 -27.65 -21.31 4.29
N LYS A 366 -28.52 -20.90 5.24
CA LYS A 366 -28.73 -21.63 6.50
C LYS A 366 -29.23 -23.05 6.24
N GLN A 367 -30.18 -23.21 5.33
CA GLN A 367 -30.70 -24.51 4.95
C GLN A 367 -29.63 -25.38 4.28
N GLN A 368 -28.89 -24.83 3.31
CA GLN A 368 -27.81 -25.56 2.64
C GLN A 368 -26.71 -25.99 3.61
N ARG A 369 -26.40 -25.15 4.61
CA ARG A 369 -25.50 -25.51 5.69
C ARG A 369 -26.05 -26.71 6.48
N LYS A 370 -27.30 -26.66 6.92
CA LYS A 370 -27.94 -27.76 7.68
C LYS A 370 -27.89 -29.08 6.91
N GLU A 371 -28.34 -29.08 5.66
CA GLU A 371 -28.31 -30.25 4.77
C GLU A 371 -26.88 -30.78 4.55
N PHE A 372 -25.91 -29.87 4.42
CA PHE A 372 -24.49 -30.26 4.29
C PHE A 372 -23.97 -31.00 5.52
N TYR A 373 -24.24 -30.50 6.73
CA TYR A 373 -23.80 -31.11 7.98
C TYR A 373 -24.54 -32.42 8.28
N GLU A 374 -25.85 -32.50 8.01
CA GLU A 374 -26.62 -33.74 8.14
C GLU A 374 -26.06 -34.84 7.22
N ARG A 375 -25.71 -34.49 5.98
CA ARG A 375 -25.11 -35.43 5.02
C ARG A 375 -23.76 -35.99 5.48
N ILE A 376 -23.00 -35.24 6.27
CA ILE A 376 -21.73 -35.69 6.86
C ILE A 376 -21.89 -36.25 8.29
N GLY A 377 -23.14 -36.47 8.74
CA GLY A 377 -23.46 -37.11 10.02
C GLY A 377 -23.34 -36.21 11.25
N ILE A 378 -23.40 -34.89 11.08
CA ILE A 378 -23.28 -33.89 12.16
C ILE A 378 -24.64 -33.21 12.39
N ASP A 379 -25.20 -33.38 13.59
CA ASP A 379 -26.45 -32.74 14.01
C ASP A 379 -26.18 -31.31 14.54
N ILE A 380 -26.52 -30.29 13.74
CA ILE A 380 -26.31 -28.88 14.11
C ILE A 380 -27.24 -28.44 15.27
N ASP A 381 -28.48 -28.92 15.32
CA ASP A 381 -29.47 -28.46 16.30
C ASP A 381 -29.07 -28.85 17.73
N ARG A 382 -28.37 -29.98 17.88
CA ARG A 382 -27.76 -30.42 19.15
C ARG A 382 -26.48 -29.67 19.52
N THR A 383 -25.80 -29.08 18.53
CA THR A 383 -24.53 -28.37 18.71
C THR A 383 -24.76 -26.90 19.11
N GLU A 384 -25.83 -26.26 18.61
CA GLU A 384 -26.22 -24.90 19.00
C GLU A 384 -26.74 -24.83 20.46
N GLN A 385 -27.43 -25.86 20.96
CA GLN A 385 -27.82 -25.95 22.38
C GLN A 385 -26.62 -26.11 23.34
N ARG A 386 -25.49 -26.68 22.88
CA ARG A 386 -24.27 -26.87 23.69
C ARG A 386 -23.38 -25.64 23.77
N GLN A 387 -23.64 -24.57 22.99
CA GLN A 387 -22.89 -23.30 23.09
C GLN A 387 -23.29 -22.48 24.32
N GLY A 388 -24.30 -22.90 25.09
CA GLY A 388 -24.68 -22.34 26.38
C GLY A 388 -24.23 -23.19 27.56
N MET A 389 -22.94 -23.48 27.72
CA MET A 389 -22.42 -23.92 29.03
C MET A 389 -20.95 -23.53 29.19
N LYS A 390 -20.70 -22.58 30.09
CA LYS A 390 -19.37 -22.26 30.61
C LYS A 390 -18.78 -23.49 31.29
N ILE A 391 -17.55 -23.82 30.92
CA ILE A 391 -16.52 -24.30 31.85
C ILE A 391 -15.33 -23.37 31.68
#